data_AF-A0A2S7TU52-F1
#
_entry.id   AF-A0A2S7TU52-F1
#
_cell.length_a   1.000
_cell.length_b   1.000
_cell.length_c   1.000
_cell.angle_alpha   90.00
_cell.angle_beta   90.00
_cell.angle_gamma   90.00
#
_symmetry.space_group_name_H-M   'P 1'
#
loop_
_entity.id
_entity.type
_entity.pdbx_description
1 polymer ?
#
loop_
_entity_poly.entity_id
_entity_poly.type
_entity_poly.pdbx_seq_one_letter_code
_entity_poly.pdbx_strand_id
1 'polypeptide(L)'
;MKDVIEAVSSRIKTPYFGYTVLAFFAFNWRGIFLLAATNGTPQDRLAAFDSITSHYTLVLWPLLAGALVAASAYWVQYIFTLVSRKPSGLVDNLYLEAEHKKTIRQTELEQSRSDLFAVKEKELIERAKRDEEVAGIEDDAAKEKLASQLESLRRERDQLSAQLKDRTSVGKPSTYNLSSEAVEILKAASENKNGSIRKPQTLGGRFVLAGSKSFGGEGSREYAKYEAALEELVGHGLAKATGSKGEMFDLTHKGWQVADVL
;
A
#
# COMPACT_ATOMS: atom_id res chain seq x y z
N MET A 1 -34.35 -20.34 -22.81
CA MET A 1 -34.69 -19.31 -21.80
C MET A 1 -33.51 -18.39 -21.48
N LYS A 2 -32.28 -18.89 -21.34
CA LYS A 2 -31.07 -18.04 -21.10
C LYS A 2 -30.85 -17.00 -22.20
N ASP A 3 -30.97 -17.39 -23.46
CA ASP A 3 -30.74 -16.50 -24.62
C ASP A 3 -31.73 -15.32 -24.68
N VAL A 4 -32.98 -15.54 -24.25
CA VAL A 4 -34.01 -14.48 -24.17
C VAL A 4 -33.68 -13.51 -23.04
N ILE A 5 -33.26 -14.02 -21.88
CA ILE A 5 -32.87 -13.20 -20.73
C ILE A 5 -31.63 -12.37 -21.07
N GLU A 6 -30.68 -12.94 -21.80
CA GLU A 6 -29.45 -12.27 -22.23
C GLU A 6 -29.71 -11.20 -23.31
N ALA A 7 -30.61 -11.48 -24.26
CA ALA A 7 -31.07 -10.50 -25.24
C ALA A 7 -31.81 -9.31 -24.59
N VAL A 8 -32.58 -9.55 -23.52
CA VAL A 8 -33.25 -8.48 -22.76
C VAL A 8 -32.23 -7.68 -21.94
N SER A 9 -31.31 -8.37 -21.24
CA SER A 9 -30.26 -7.74 -20.43
C SER A 9 -29.34 -6.83 -21.26
N SER A 10 -28.93 -7.28 -22.44
CA SER A 10 -28.12 -6.48 -23.37
C SER A 10 -28.87 -5.24 -23.87
N ARG A 11 -30.17 -5.34 -24.16
CA ARG A 11 -31.00 -4.19 -24.57
C ARG A 11 -31.19 -3.17 -23.44
N ILE A 12 -31.41 -3.62 -22.20
CA ILE A 12 -31.51 -2.71 -21.04
C ILE A 12 -30.19 -1.96 -20.80
N LYS A 13 -29.04 -2.56 -21.13
CA LYS A 13 -27.74 -1.90 -21.05
C LYS A 13 -27.50 -0.87 -22.16
N THR A 14 -28.30 -0.89 -23.24
CA THR A 14 -28.20 0.17 -24.25
C THR A 14 -28.75 1.48 -23.68
N PRO A 15 -28.04 2.61 -23.83
CA PRO A 15 -28.39 3.87 -23.18
C PRO A 15 -29.86 4.26 -23.38
N TYR A 16 -30.32 4.25 -24.63
CA TYR A 16 -31.68 4.67 -24.95
C TYR A 16 -32.78 3.78 -24.33
N PHE A 17 -32.70 2.46 -24.51
CA PHE A 17 -33.71 1.56 -23.98
C PHE A 17 -33.67 1.47 -22.46
N GLY A 18 -32.47 1.47 -21.86
CA GLY A 18 -32.30 1.49 -20.41
C GLY A 18 -32.93 2.71 -19.78
N TYR A 19 -32.63 3.92 -20.29
CA TYR A 19 -33.20 5.15 -19.77
C TYR A 19 -34.71 5.26 -20.02
N THR A 20 -35.21 4.73 -21.14
CA THR A 20 -36.65 4.70 -21.42
C THR A 20 -37.41 3.81 -20.43
N VAL A 21 -36.87 2.63 -20.11
CA VAL A 21 -37.45 1.72 -19.11
C VAL A 21 -37.41 2.36 -17.72
N LEU A 22 -36.29 2.96 -17.33
CA LEU A 22 -36.20 3.66 -16.04
C LEU A 22 -37.17 4.85 -15.96
N ALA A 23 -37.29 5.64 -17.03
CA ALA A 23 -38.24 6.73 -17.13
C ALA A 23 -39.69 6.23 -17.04
N PHE A 24 -39.99 5.06 -17.63
CA PHE A 24 -41.32 4.45 -17.52
C PHE A 24 -41.71 4.21 -16.07
N PHE A 25 -40.84 3.57 -15.29
CA PHE A 25 -41.07 3.36 -13.86
C PHE A 25 -41.11 4.68 -13.10
N ALA A 26 -40.23 5.63 -13.42
CA ALA A 26 -40.14 6.92 -12.74
C ALA A 26 -41.38 7.80 -12.96
N PHE A 27 -41.98 7.81 -14.15
CA PHE A 27 -43.20 8.59 -14.43
C PHE A 27 -44.47 7.87 -13.98
N ASN A 28 -44.50 6.54 -14.03
CA ASN A 28 -45.68 5.74 -13.69
C ASN A 28 -45.63 5.14 -12.28
N TRP A 29 -44.68 5.55 -11.43
CA TRP A 29 -44.46 4.98 -10.09
C TRP A 29 -45.73 4.99 -9.22
N ARG A 30 -46.56 6.03 -9.34
CA ARG A 30 -47.83 6.16 -8.59
C ARG A 30 -48.85 5.11 -9.03
N GLY A 31 -48.99 4.88 -10.33
CA GLY A 31 -49.87 3.83 -10.85
C GLY A 31 -49.39 2.44 -10.41
N ILE A 32 -48.09 2.17 -10.58
CA ILE A 32 -47.47 0.91 -10.17
C ILE A 32 -47.64 0.69 -8.66
N PHE A 33 -47.50 1.74 -7.85
CA PHE A 33 -47.75 1.70 -6.42
C PHE A 33 -49.21 1.37 -6.10
N LEU A 34 -50.18 1.96 -6.80
CA LEU A 34 -51.61 1.64 -6.61
C LEU A 34 -51.94 0.19 -6.96
N LEU A 35 -51.28 -0.41 -7.96
CA LEU A 35 -51.45 -1.83 -8.29
C LEU A 35 -51.03 -2.74 -7.13
N ALA A 36 -50.01 -2.34 -6.36
CA ALA A 36 -49.51 -3.11 -5.21
C ALA A 36 -50.24 -2.78 -3.89
N ALA A 37 -50.59 -1.51 -3.68
CA ALA A 37 -51.07 -1.00 -2.40
C ALA A 37 -52.60 -0.97 -2.26
N THR A 38 -53.36 -1.06 -3.36
CA THR A 38 -54.83 -1.03 -3.30
C THR A 38 -55.38 -2.37 -2.84
N ASN A 39 -56.14 -2.35 -1.73
CA ASN A 39 -56.85 -3.52 -1.21
C ASN A 39 -58.19 -3.67 -1.94
N GLY A 40 -58.43 -4.79 -2.59
CA GLY A 40 -59.63 -5.01 -3.39
C GLY A 40 -59.46 -6.11 -4.44
N THR A 41 -60.44 -6.25 -5.32
CA THR A 41 -60.36 -7.18 -6.44
C THR A 41 -59.33 -6.69 -7.47
N PRO A 42 -58.74 -7.57 -8.30
CA PRO A 42 -57.82 -7.16 -9.37
C PRO A 42 -58.39 -6.06 -10.28
N GLN A 43 -59.71 -6.04 -10.47
CA GLN A 43 -60.44 -5.06 -11.26
C GLN A 43 -60.39 -3.66 -10.62
N ASP A 44 -60.57 -3.58 -9.30
CA ASP A 44 -60.49 -2.31 -8.56
C ASP A 44 -59.08 -1.71 -8.64
N ARG A 45 -58.05 -2.56 -8.63
CA ARG A 45 -56.64 -2.15 -8.77
C ARG A 45 -56.36 -1.58 -10.16
N LEU A 46 -56.88 -2.22 -11.21
CA LEU A 46 -56.75 -1.73 -12.58
C LEU A 46 -57.52 -0.43 -12.80
N ALA A 47 -58.73 -0.30 -12.24
CA ALA A 47 -59.49 0.96 -12.30
C ALA A 47 -58.75 2.11 -11.60
N ALA A 48 -58.13 1.84 -10.44
CA ALA A 48 -57.30 2.81 -9.74
C ALA A 48 -56.04 3.19 -10.57
N PHE A 49 -55.43 2.25 -11.27
CA PHE A 49 -54.31 2.48 -12.18
C PHE A 49 -54.71 3.34 -13.39
N ASP A 50 -55.82 3.02 -14.04
CA ASP A 50 -56.33 3.75 -15.22
C ASP A 50 -56.79 5.16 -14.86
N SER A 51 -57.19 5.41 -13.61
CA SER A 51 -57.55 6.76 -13.14
C SER A 51 -56.36 7.73 -13.11
N ILE A 52 -55.13 7.22 -13.00
CA ILE A 52 -53.91 8.04 -12.89
C ILE A 52 -53.05 7.94 -14.14
N THR A 53 -53.10 6.81 -14.85
CA THR A 53 -52.27 6.59 -16.04
C THR A 53 -53.02 6.94 -17.32
N SER A 54 -52.28 7.46 -18.30
CA SER A 54 -52.77 7.75 -19.65
C SER A 54 -51.75 7.25 -20.66
N HIS A 55 -52.16 7.03 -21.92
CA HIS A 55 -51.26 6.59 -23.00
C HIS A 55 -50.02 7.49 -23.15
N TYR A 56 -50.16 8.78 -22.86
CA TYR A 56 -49.04 9.73 -22.86
C TYR A 56 -48.01 9.45 -21.75
N THR A 57 -48.46 9.18 -20.53
CA THR A 57 -47.59 8.88 -19.38
C THR A 57 -46.94 7.51 -19.49
N LEU A 58 -47.64 6.55 -20.12
CA LEU A 58 -47.15 5.19 -20.31
C LEU A 58 -46.14 5.08 -21.45
N VAL A 59 -46.30 5.83 -22.54
CA VAL A 59 -45.49 5.62 -23.74
C VAL A 59 -44.73 6.87 -24.16
N LEU A 60 -45.41 8.00 -24.34
CA LEU A 60 -44.80 9.19 -24.94
C LEU A 60 -43.75 9.83 -24.02
N TRP A 61 -44.10 10.08 -22.76
CA TRP A 61 -43.19 10.73 -21.80
C TRP A 61 -41.94 9.91 -21.49
N PRO A 62 -42.03 8.59 -21.22
CA PRO A 62 -40.85 7.74 -21.03
C PRO A 62 -39.92 7.70 -22.24
N LEU A 63 -40.48 7.67 -23.45
CA LEU A 63 -39.72 7.61 -24.69
C LEU A 63 -38.98 8.93 -24.96
N LEU A 64 -39.66 10.06 -24.78
CA LEU A 64 -39.06 11.39 -24.91
C LEU A 64 -37.96 11.63 -23.85
N ALA A 65 -38.22 11.25 -22.60
CA ALA A 65 -37.24 11.38 -21.53
C ALA A 65 -36.02 10.48 -21.77
N GLY A 66 -36.24 9.23 -22.22
CA GLY A 66 -35.14 8.33 -22.59
C GLY A 66 -34.28 8.88 -23.73
N ALA A 67 -34.89 9.48 -24.76
CA ALA A 67 -34.20 10.15 -25.84
C ALA A 67 -33.38 11.34 -25.35
N LEU A 68 -33.98 12.20 -24.52
CA LEU A 68 -33.34 13.39 -23.97
C LEU A 68 -32.14 13.01 -23.09
N VAL A 69 -32.33 12.06 -22.16
CA VAL A 69 -31.26 11.58 -21.28
C VAL A 69 -30.13 10.96 -22.11
N ALA A 70 -30.44 10.12 -23.10
CA ALA A 70 -29.43 9.52 -23.97
C ALA A 70 -28.65 10.57 -24.79
N ALA A 71 -29.33 11.60 -25.30
CA ALA A 71 -28.67 12.71 -25.99
C ALA A 71 -27.78 13.52 -25.03
N SER A 72 -28.27 13.81 -23.82
CA SER A 72 -27.53 14.57 -22.81
C SER A 72 -26.37 13.80 -22.18
N ALA A 73 -26.41 12.45 -22.17
CA ALA A 73 -25.41 11.62 -21.53
C ALA A 73 -24.01 11.84 -22.11
N TYR A 74 -23.90 11.97 -23.44
CA TYR A 74 -22.61 12.25 -24.09
C TYR A 74 -22.06 13.62 -23.70
N TRP A 75 -22.93 14.62 -23.54
CA TRP A 75 -22.53 15.96 -23.10
C TRP A 75 -22.11 15.97 -21.63
N VAL A 76 -22.82 15.25 -20.76
CA VAL A 76 -22.45 15.08 -19.35
C VAL A 76 -21.10 14.37 -19.24
N GLN A 77 -20.89 13.31 -20.02
CA GLN A 77 -19.62 12.60 -20.08
C GLN A 77 -18.49 13.51 -20.59
N TYR A 78 -18.76 14.33 -21.62
CA TYR A 78 -17.80 15.32 -22.12
C TYR A 78 -17.44 16.37 -21.08
N ILE A 79 -18.42 16.91 -20.35
CA ILE A 79 -18.16 17.87 -19.27
C ILE A 79 -17.34 17.21 -18.16
N PHE A 80 -17.69 15.99 -17.77
CA PHE A 80 -16.95 15.26 -16.75
C PHE A 80 -15.50 15.02 -17.16
N THR A 81 -15.25 14.66 -18.41
CA THR A 81 -13.88 14.48 -18.92
C THR A 81 -13.12 15.79 -19.02
N LEU A 82 -13.77 16.91 -19.38
CA LEU A 82 -13.14 18.22 -19.35
C LEU A 82 -12.73 18.65 -17.94
N VAL A 83 -13.63 18.46 -16.97
CA VAL A 83 -13.38 18.78 -15.56
C VAL A 83 -12.28 17.88 -15.00
N SER A 84 -12.27 16.60 -15.36
CA SER A 84 -11.28 15.63 -14.86
C SER A 84 -9.94 15.65 -15.60
N ARG A 85 -9.85 16.24 -16.80
CA ARG A 85 -8.62 16.30 -17.61
C ARG A 85 -7.44 16.95 -16.88
N LYS A 86 -7.68 18.06 -16.19
CA LYS A 86 -6.63 18.77 -15.44
C LYS A 86 -6.14 17.97 -14.22
N PRO A 87 -7.01 17.53 -13.30
CA PRO A 87 -6.55 16.75 -12.16
C PRO A 87 -5.92 15.42 -12.57
N SER A 88 -6.42 14.73 -13.61
CA SER A 88 -5.79 13.50 -14.10
C SER A 88 -4.37 13.77 -14.58
N GLY A 89 -4.16 14.84 -15.37
CA GLY A 89 -2.82 15.22 -15.81
C GLY A 89 -1.86 15.58 -14.67
N LEU A 90 -2.35 16.20 -13.59
CA LEU A 90 -1.54 16.47 -12.40
C LEU A 90 -1.15 15.19 -11.66
N VAL A 91 -2.07 14.24 -11.52
CA VAL A 91 -1.80 12.93 -10.91
C VAL A 91 -0.78 12.14 -11.74
N ASP A 92 -0.94 12.13 -13.05
CA ASP A 92 -0.01 11.47 -13.98
C ASP A 92 1.39 12.08 -13.87
N ASN A 93 1.49 13.42 -13.83
CA ASN A 93 2.77 14.11 -13.63
C ASN A 93 3.43 13.76 -12.30
N LEU A 94 2.67 13.72 -11.20
CA LEU A 94 3.19 13.30 -9.89
C LEU A 94 3.74 11.88 -9.90
N TYR A 95 3.06 10.97 -10.60
CA TYR A 95 3.52 9.59 -10.77
C TYR A 95 4.83 9.53 -11.58
N LEU A 96 4.88 10.24 -12.71
CA LEU A 96 6.08 10.33 -13.55
C LEU A 96 7.26 10.92 -12.81
N GLU A 97 7.05 11.97 -12.00
CA GLU A 97 8.09 12.57 -11.16
C GLU A 97 8.61 11.60 -10.11
N ALA A 98 7.72 10.86 -9.45
CA ALA A 98 8.11 9.86 -8.46
C ALA A 98 8.93 8.72 -9.07
N GLU A 99 8.52 8.24 -10.25
CA GLU A 99 9.24 7.22 -11.00
C GLU A 99 10.60 7.72 -11.49
N HIS A 100 10.65 8.92 -12.07
CA HIS A 100 11.91 9.53 -12.51
C HIS A 100 12.90 9.69 -11.37
N LYS A 101 12.46 10.17 -10.20
CA LYS A 101 13.29 10.29 -9.01
C LYS A 101 13.82 8.94 -8.54
N LYS A 102 12.98 7.90 -8.57
CA LYS A 102 13.39 6.54 -8.21
C LYS A 102 14.47 6.02 -9.17
N THR A 103 14.29 6.21 -10.47
CA THR A 103 15.25 5.81 -11.50
C THR A 103 16.59 6.52 -11.31
N ILE A 104 16.59 7.84 -11.10
CA ILE A 104 17.82 8.60 -10.81
C ILE A 104 18.55 8.01 -9.61
N ARG A 105 17.85 7.77 -8.50
CA ARG A 105 18.48 7.18 -7.30
C ARG A 105 19.04 5.78 -7.55
N GLN A 106 18.37 4.97 -8.35
CA GLN A 106 18.88 3.65 -8.73
C GLN A 106 20.15 3.77 -9.57
N THR A 107 20.17 4.68 -10.55
CA THR A 107 21.35 4.95 -11.37
C THR A 107 22.51 5.50 -10.54
N GLU A 108 22.26 6.43 -9.61
CA GLU A 108 23.28 6.94 -8.67
C GLU A 108 23.89 5.81 -7.83
N LEU A 109 23.06 4.91 -7.30
CA LEU A 109 23.51 3.77 -6.51
C LEU A 109 24.27 2.74 -7.36
N GLU A 110 23.88 2.55 -8.61
CA GLU A 110 24.58 1.68 -9.55
C GLU A 110 25.94 2.26 -9.92
N GLN A 111 26.03 3.57 -10.16
CA GLN A 111 27.30 4.26 -10.37
C GLN A 111 28.21 4.13 -9.15
N SER A 112 27.70 4.40 -7.94
CA SER A 112 28.52 4.27 -6.73
C SER A 112 29.01 2.83 -6.51
N ARG A 113 28.20 1.84 -6.90
CA ARG A 113 28.60 0.43 -6.87
C ARG A 113 29.69 0.15 -7.91
N SER A 114 29.52 0.63 -9.13
CA SER A 114 30.49 0.48 -10.21
C SER A 114 31.83 1.10 -9.82
N ASP A 115 31.83 2.32 -9.27
CA ASP A 115 33.04 3.00 -8.77
C ASP A 115 33.73 2.20 -7.66
N LEU A 116 32.96 1.68 -6.71
CA LEU A 116 33.49 0.85 -5.63
C LEU A 116 34.11 -0.45 -6.16
N PHE A 117 33.49 -1.08 -7.16
CA PHE A 117 34.06 -2.25 -7.82
C PHE A 117 35.32 -1.91 -8.60
N ALA A 118 35.36 -0.79 -9.31
CA ALA A 118 36.55 -0.32 -10.03
C ALA A 118 37.72 -0.02 -9.08
N VAL A 119 37.44 0.55 -7.89
CA VAL A 119 38.46 0.76 -6.85
C VAL A 119 38.99 -0.57 -6.32
N LYS A 120 38.11 -1.54 -6.03
CA LYS A 120 38.52 -2.88 -5.59
C LYS A 120 39.34 -3.61 -6.65
N GLU A 121 38.96 -3.51 -7.92
CA GLU A 121 39.69 -4.10 -9.03
C GLU A 121 41.10 -3.53 -9.15
N LYS A 122 41.24 -2.19 -9.07
CA LYS A 122 42.54 -1.53 -9.04
C LYS A 122 43.40 -1.99 -7.87
N GLU A 123 42.83 -2.09 -6.66
CA GLU A 123 43.57 -2.58 -5.48
C GLU A 123 44.10 -4.01 -5.70
N LEU A 124 43.30 -4.89 -6.31
CA LEU A 124 43.73 -6.26 -6.63
C LEU A 124 44.86 -6.29 -7.64
N ILE A 125 44.79 -5.47 -8.69
CA ILE A 125 45.85 -5.34 -9.70
C ILE A 125 47.14 -4.83 -9.05
N GLU A 126 47.06 -3.79 -8.21
CA GLU A 126 48.22 -3.26 -7.49
C GLU A 126 48.81 -4.26 -6.49
N ARG A 127 47.97 -5.09 -5.86
CA ARG A 127 48.45 -6.18 -4.99
C ARG A 127 49.23 -7.22 -5.80
N ALA A 128 48.70 -7.64 -6.95
CA ALA A 128 49.38 -8.59 -7.83
C ALA A 128 50.72 -8.06 -8.34
N LYS A 129 50.78 -6.78 -8.77
CA LYS A 129 52.04 -6.14 -9.19
C LYS A 129 53.08 -6.10 -8.07
N ARG A 130 52.69 -5.74 -6.85
CA ARG A 130 53.61 -5.75 -5.70
C ARG A 130 54.09 -7.15 -5.36
N ASP A 131 53.25 -8.16 -5.49
CA ASP A 131 53.66 -9.56 -5.28
C ASP A 131 54.68 -10.02 -6.34
N GLU A 132 54.54 -9.57 -7.58
CA GLU A 132 55.50 -9.79 -8.66
C GLU A 132 56.84 -9.07 -8.40
N GLU A 133 56.81 -7.80 -7.96
CA GLU A 133 58.01 -7.05 -7.58
C GLU A 133 58.76 -7.70 -6.42
N VAL A 134 58.05 -8.19 -5.39
CA VAL A 134 58.65 -8.93 -4.26
C VAL A 134 59.24 -10.26 -4.72
N ALA A 135 58.60 -10.95 -5.68
CA ALA A 135 59.14 -12.18 -6.25
C ALA A 135 60.46 -11.96 -7.02
N GLY A 136 60.67 -10.76 -7.58
CA GLY A 136 61.87 -10.37 -8.33
C GLY A 136 63.08 -9.92 -7.50
N ILE A 137 63.00 -9.89 -6.16
CA ILE A 137 64.13 -9.53 -5.29
C ILE A 137 65.18 -10.65 -5.29
N GLU A 138 66.45 -10.31 -5.57
CA GLU A 138 67.58 -11.26 -5.70
C GLU A 138 68.14 -11.77 -4.35
N ASP A 139 67.99 -11.00 -3.26
CA ASP A 139 68.45 -11.40 -1.92
C ASP A 139 67.36 -12.23 -1.20
N ASP A 140 67.55 -13.55 -1.17
CA ASP A 140 66.62 -14.51 -0.57
C ASP A 140 66.33 -14.22 0.92
N ALA A 141 67.31 -13.74 1.69
CA ALA A 141 67.12 -13.48 3.12
C ALA A 141 66.33 -12.19 3.38
N ALA A 142 66.52 -11.16 2.53
CA ALA A 142 65.74 -9.94 2.59
C ALA A 142 64.31 -10.17 2.05
N LYS A 143 64.16 -10.98 1.00
CA LYS A 143 62.89 -11.39 0.40
C LYS A 143 61.98 -12.12 1.38
N GLU A 144 62.51 -13.11 2.10
CA GLU A 144 61.75 -13.90 3.09
C GLU A 144 61.24 -13.00 4.24
N LYS A 145 62.10 -12.09 4.73
CA LYS A 145 61.74 -11.13 5.79
C LYS A 145 60.69 -10.13 5.31
N LEU A 146 60.83 -9.62 4.09
CA LEU A 146 59.90 -8.65 3.54
C LEU A 146 58.54 -9.30 3.25
N ALA A 147 58.52 -10.51 2.67
CA ALA A 147 57.31 -11.27 2.39
C ALA A 147 56.53 -11.60 3.68
N SER A 148 57.21 -12.06 4.72
CA SER A 148 56.58 -12.38 6.02
C SER A 148 56.02 -11.15 6.75
N GLN A 149 56.74 -10.02 6.72
CA GLN A 149 56.22 -8.74 7.24
C GLN A 149 55.02 -8.22 6.43
N LEU A 150 55.03 -8.41 5.11
CA LEU A 150 53.91 -8.00 4.26
C LEU A 150 52.67 -8.86 4.52
N GLU A 151 52.85 -10.16 4.77
CA GLU A 151 51.77 -11.09 5.05
C GLU A 151 51.12 -10.81 6.41
N SER A 152 51.90 -10.51 7.44
CA SER A 152 51.36 -10.14 8.77
C SER A 152 50.54 -8.85 8.69
N LEU A 153 51.05 -7.81 8.02
CA LEU A 153 50.33 -6.55 7.80
C LEU A 153 49.04 -6.75 6.98
N ARG A 154 49.05 -7.65 5.98
CA ARG A 154 47.85 -8.00 5.20
C ARG A 154 46.79 -8.66 6.06
N ARG A 155 47.18 -9.63 6.92
CA ARG A 155 46.26 -10.31 7.83
C ARG A 155 45.63 -9.35 8.83
N GLU A 156 46.42 -8.44 9.41
CA GLU A 156 45.93 -7.42 10.33
C GLU A 156 44.90 -6.49 9.66
N ARG A 157 45.21 -6.01 8.45
CA ARG A 157 44.28 -5.19 7.65
C ARG A 157 43.00 -5.95 7.27
N ASP A 158 43.11 -7.21 6.86
CA ASP A 158 41.96 -8.04 6.48
C ASP A 158 41.05 -8.32 7.69
N GLN A 159 41.63 -8.51 8.88
CA GLN A 159 40.89 -8.60 10.14
C GLN A 159 40.22 -7.27 10.50
N LEU A 160 40.92 -6.14 10.39
CA LEU A 160 40.38 -4.82 10.70
C LEU A 160 39.22 -4.47 9.76
N SER A 161 39.36 -4.78 8.48
CA SER A 161 38.32 -4.55 7.48
C SER A 161 37.13 -5.51 7.61
N ALA A 162 37.33 -6.75 8.05
CA ALA A 162 36.24 -7.66 8.42
C ALA A 162 35.47 -7.15 9.65
N GLN A 163 36.17 -6.70 10.69
CA GLN A 163 35.53 -6.08 11.87
C GLN A 163 34.78 -4.80 11.51
N LEU A 164 35.32 -3.98 10.61
CA LEU A 164 34.64 -2.77 10.15
C LEU A 164 33.41 -3.11 9.28
N LYS A 165 33.48 -4.12 8.42
CA LYS A 165 32.33 -4.62 7.65
C LYS A 165 31.24 -5.18 8.54
N ASP A 166 31.58 -5.86 9.64
CA ASP A 166 30.60 -6.29 10.64
C ASP A 166 30.00 -5.12 11.43
N ARG A 167 30.72 -3.99 11.54
CA ARG A 167 30.18 -2.75 12.11
C ARG A 167 29.38 -1.91 11.11
N THR A 168 29.66 -2.00 9.80
CA THR A 168 28.93 -1.30 8.72
C THR A 168 27.85 -2.15 8.05
N SER A 169 27.74 -3.44 8.37
CA SER A 169 26.55 -4.26 8.13
C SER A 169 25.43 -3.87 9.12
N VAL A 170 25.05 -2.58 9.07
CA VAL A 170 23.80 -2.03 9.61
C VAL A 170 22.66 -2.53 8.72
N GLY A 171 22.47 -3.84 8.78
CA GLY A 171 21.44 -4.64 8.11
C GLY A 171 21.16 -5.94 8.88
N LYS A 172 21.77 -6.12 10.07
CA LYS A 172 21.36 -7.12 11.07
C LYS A 172 20.86 -6.36 12.30
N PRO A 173 19.54 -6.40 12.61
CA PRO A 173 18.99 -5.57 13.65
C PRO A 173 19.13 -6.27 15.00
N SER A 174 20.24 -6.05 15.68
CA SER A 174 20.43 -6.54 17.05
C SER A 174 21.05 -5.47 17.94
N THR A 175 20.37 -4.33 18.10
CA THR A 175 20.43 -3.43 19.27
C THR A 175 19.47 -2.25 19.06
N TYR A 176 18.17 -2.54 18.99
CA TYR A 176 17.22 -1.51 19.43
C TYR A 176 17.19 -1.64 20.96
N ASN A 177 17.58 -0.58 21.68
CA ASN A 177 17.36 -0.50 23.13
C ASN A 177 15.87 -0.32 23.38
N LEU A 178 15.07 -1.35 23.08
CA LEU A 178 13.63 -1.33 23.25
C LEU A 178 13.28 -1.48 24.73
N SER A 179 12.30 -0.73 25.20
CA SER A 179 11.63 -1.01 26.46
C SER A 179 11.06 -2.44 26.49
N SER A 180 10.95 -3.02 27.69
CA SER A 180 10.33 -4.35 27.91
C SER A 180 8.93 -4.43 27.28
N GLU A 181 8.16 -3.36 27.42
CA GLU A 181 6.81 -3.21 26.90
C GLU A 181 6.78 -3.14 25.36
N ALA A 182 7.79 -2.51 24.74
CA ALA A 182 7.90 -2.47 23.27
C ALA A 182 8.23 -3.86 22.70
N VAL A 183 9.04 -4.65 23.38
CA VAL A 183 9.33 -6.05 23.00
C VAL A 183 8.06 -6.90 23.09
N GLU A 184 7.25 -6.73 24.14
CA GLU A 184 5.97 -7.44 24.30
C GLU A 184 4.98 -7.13 23.17
N ILE A 185 4.80 -5.86 22.84
CA ILE A 185 3.94 -5.42 21.72
C ILE A 185 4.45 -6.03 20.41
N LEU A 186 5.77 -5.99 20.18
CA LEU A 186 6.38 -6.45 18.94
C LEU A 186 6.20 -7.96 18.74
N LYS A 187 6.42 -8.77 19.80
CA LYS A 187 6.19 -10.23 19.78
C LYS A 187 4.72 -10.58 19.58
N ALA A 188 3.82 -9.88 20.28
CA ALA A 188 2.38 -10.11 20.12
C ALA A 188 1.87 -9.73 18.72
N ALA A 189 2.46 -8.70 18.11
CA ALA A 189 2.12 -8.30 16.75
C ALA A 189 2.63 -9.30 15.70
N SER A 190 3.82 -9.88 15.88
CA SER A 190 4.41 -10.84 14.93
C SER A 190 3.75 -12.22 14.96
N GLU A 191 3.11 -12.62 16.08
CA GLU A 191 2.33 -13.86 16.17
C GLU A 191 1.19 -13.91 15.13
N ASN A 192 0.62 -12.76 14.76
CA ASN A 192 -0.44 -12.67 13.76
C ASN A 192 0.15 -12.37 12.37
N LYS A 193 -0.25 -13.15 11.35
CA LYS A 193 0.20 -13.02 9.94
C LYS A 193 0.14 -11.61 9.35
N ASN A 194 -0.67 -10.72 9.93
CA ASN A 194 -0.90 -9.37 9.43
C ASN A 194 -0.05 -8.31 10.14
N GLY A 195 0.60 -8.61 11.27
CA GLY A 195 1.46 -7.65 11.97
C GLY A 195 0.74 -6.39 12.44
N SER A 196 -0.56 -6.45 12.66
CA SER A 196 -1.38 -5.26 12.93
C SER A 196 -1.45 -4.96 14.43
N ILE A 197 -1.15 -3.72 14.79
CA ILE A 197 -1.29 -3.13 16.11
C ILE A 197 -2.38 -2.06 16.05
N ARG A 198 -3.31 -2.07 17.00
CA ARG A 198 -4.44 -1.14 17.07
C ARG A 198 -4.50 -0.45 18.41
N LYS A 199 -4.93 0.80 18.40
CA LYS A 199 -5.11 1.65 19.58
C LYS A 199 -6.55 2.16 19.58
N PRO A 200 -7.56 1.32 19.86
CA PRO A 200 -8.94 1.76 19.86
C PRO A 200 -9.21 2.72 21.03
N GLN A 201 -9.84 3.87 20.73
CA GLN A 201 -10.41 4.76 21.74
C GLN A 201 -11.93 4.50 21.80
N THR A 202 -12.36 3.70 22.77
CA THR A 202 -13.79 3.38 22.97
C THR A 202 -14.30 3.99 24.28
N LEU A 203 -15.63 4.09 24.45
CA LEU A 203 -16.23 4.47 25.73
C LEU A 203 -15.85 3.53 26.88
N GLY A 204 -15.47 2.28 26.57
CA GLY A 204 -15.06 1.27 27.56
C GLY A 204 -13.61 1.37 28.03
N GLY A 205 -12.85 2.36 27.56
CA GLY A 205 -11.46 2.57 27.96
C GLY A 205 -10.49 2.65 26.77
N ARG A 206 -9.22 2.87 27.09
CA ARG A 206 -8.11 2.92 26.13
C ARG A 206 -7.16 1.77 26.41
N PHE A 207 -6.78 1.04 25.37
CA PHE A 207 -5.85 -0.08 25.43
C PHE A 207 -5.15 -0.24 24.08
N VAL A 208 -4.03 -0.97 24.06
CA VAL A 208 -3.27 -1.30 22.85
C VAL A 208 -3.52 -2.77 22.53
N LEU A 209 -4.02 -3.05 21.33
CA LEU A 209 -4.20 -4.40 20.81
C LEU A 209 -3.03 -4.72 19.88
N ALA A 210 -2.28 -5.76 20.20
CA ALA A 210 -1.28 -6.32 19.29
C ALA A 210 -1.61 -7.79 19.06
N GLY A 211 -1.92 -8.13 17.82
CA GLY A 211 -2.32 -9.48 17.47
C GLY A 211 -3.61 -9.93 18.18
N SER A 212 -3.50 -10.97 19.02
CA SER A 212 -4.59 -11.53 19.84
C SER A 212 -4.57 -11.04 21.30
N LYS A 213 -3.59 -10.22 21.68
CA LYS A 213 -3.36 -9.75 23.06
C LYS A 213 -3.73 -8.27 23.21
N SER A 214 -4.22 -7.92 24.40
CA SER A 214 -4.60 -6.55 24.79
C SER A 214 -3.72 -6.09 25.95
N PHE A 215 -3.18 -4.88 25.86
CA PHE A 215 -2.22 -4.29 26.80
C PHE A 215 -2.71 -2.93 27.31
N GLY A 216 -2.41 -2.60 28.57
CA GLY A 216 -2.72 -1.30 29.16
C GLY A 216 -4.20 -1.08 29.49
N GLY A 217 -4.98 -2.15 29.68
CA GLY A 217 -6.40 -2.09 30.00
C GLY A 217 -6.73 -1.89 31.48
N GLU A 218 -5.77 -2.03 32.40
CA GLU A 218 -6.02 -2.00 33.85
C GLU A 218 -6.00 -0.58 34.44
N GLY A 219 -5.69 0.44 33.64
CA GLY A 219 -5.79 1.85 34.06
C GLY A 219 -4.96 2.82 33.22
N SER A 220 -5.18 4.12 33.41
CA SER A 220 -4.54 5.17 32.61
C SER A 220 -3.00 5.18 32.69
N ARG A 221 -2.43 4.72 33.81
CA ARG A 221 -0.97 4.67 34.01
C ARG A 221 -0.32 3.56 33.20
N GLU A 222 -0.96 2.41 33.12
CA GLU A 222 -0.46 1.27 32.34
C GLU A 222 -0.63 1.53 30.84
N TYR A 223 -1.76 2.12 30.45
CA TYR A 223 -1.98 2.59 29.09
C TYR A 223 -0.86 3.53 28.61
N ALA A 224 -0.48 4.52 29.42
CA ALA A 224 0.56 5.48 29.06
C ALA A 224 1.93 4.82 28.83
N LYS A 225 2.25 3.71 29.53
CA LYS A 225 3.49 2.95 29.30
C LYS A 225 3.48 2.25 27.95
N TYR A 226 2.40 1.53 27.63
CA TYR A 226 2.27 0.83 26.35
C TYR A 226 2.06 1.80 25.17
N GLU A 227 1.49 2.98 25.42
CA GLU A 227 1.42 4.07 24.44
C GLU A 227 2.83 4.61 24.12
N ALA A 228 3.64 4.88 25.13
CA ALA A 228 5.03 5.30 24.95
C ALA A 228 5.87 4.22 24.22
N ALA A 229 5.69 2.95 24.57
CA ALA A 229 6.35 1.82 23.90
C ALA A 229 5.95 1.69 22.42
N LEU A 230 4.67 1.95 22.09
CA LEU A 230 4.21 1.95 20.70
C LEU A 230 4.81 3.12 19.91
N GLU A 231 4.91 4.31 20.52
CA GLU A 231 5.56 5.47 19.91
C GLU A 231 7.05 5.24 19.70
N GLU A 232 7.72 4.55 20.63
CA GLU A 232 9.11 4.10 20.49
C GLU A 232 9.30 3.19 19.26
N LEU A 233 8.41 2.21 19.07
CA LEU A 233 8.43 1.35 17.88
C LEU A 233 8.23 2.13 16.57
N VAL A 234 7.38 3.15 16.59
CA VAL A 234 7.18 4.04 15.43
C VAL A 234 8.40 4.93 15.19
N GLY A 235 8.99 5.48 16.25
CA GLY A 235 10.19 6.32 16.19
C GLY A 235 11.40 5.59 15.62
N HIS A 236 11.57 4.32 15.97
CA HIS A 236 12.61 3.44 15.40
C HIS A 236 12.28 2.91 13.99
N GLY A 237 11.10 3.24 13.45
CA GLY A 237 10.65 2.77 12.14
C GLY A 237 10.38 1.27 12.10
N LEU A 238 10.05 0.66 13.25
CA LEU A 238 9.67 -0.75 13.37
C LEU A 238 8.18 -0.93 13.09
N ALA A 239 7.34 0.05 13.47
CA ALA A 239 5.92 0.12 13.13
C ALA A 239 5.61 1.38 12.31
N LYS A 240 4.60 1.31 11.44
CA LYS A 240 4.13 2.44 10.62
C LYS A 240 2.63 2.63 10.79
N ALA A 241 2.18 3.87 10.96
CA ALA A 241 0.75 4.18 10.97
C ALA A 241 0.15 4.00 9.57
N THR A 242 -0.91 3.21 9.46
CA THR A 242 -1.61 2.91 8.19
C THR A 242 -2.95 3.64 8.08
N GLY A 243 -3.44 4.25 9.18
CA GLY A 243 -4.69 5.01 9.22
C GLY A 243 -4.52 6.51 9.51
N SER A 244 -5.53 7.33 9.16
CA SER A 244 -5.52 8.79 9.35
C SER A 244 -5.75 9.25 10.79
N LYS A 245 -6.20 8.36 11.68
CA LYS A 245 -6.52 8.66 13.08
C LYS A 245 -5.45 8.23 14.09
N GLY A 246 -4.33 7.65 13.65
CA GLY A 246 -3.32 7.11 14.57
C GLY A 246 -3.82 5.95 15.43
N GLU A 247 -4.85 5.24 14.96
CA GLU A 247 -5.48 4.12 15.67
C GLU A 247 -5.02 2.75 15.13
N MET A 248 -4.37 2.72 13.96
CA MET A 248 -3.90 1.51 13.30
C MET A 248 -2.44 1.65 12.86
N PHE A 249 -1.64 0.67 13.24
CA PHE A 249 -0.22 0.57 12.93
C PHE A 249 0.07 -0.83 12.41
N ASP A 250 0.95 -0.93 11.42
CA ASP A 250 1.43 -2.22 10.90
C ASP A 250 2.94 -2.34 11.10
N LEU A 251 3.40 -3.56 11.38
CA LEU A 251 4.81 -3.87 11.42
C LEU A 251 5.45 -3.63 10.04
N THR A 252 6.53 -2.86 10.04
CA THR A 252 7.37 -2.68 8.86
C THR A 252 8.24 -3.91 8.64
N HIS A 253 8.85 -4.03 7.47
CA HIS A 253 9.84 -5.09 7.21
C HIS A 253 10.96 -5.12 8.27
N LYS A 254 11.37 -3.95 8.79
CA LYS A 254 12.34 -3.86 9.90
C LYS A 254 11.76 -4.39 11.22
N GLY A 255 10.49 -4.09 11.50
CA GLY A 255 9.77 -4.60 12.68
C GLY A 255 9.70 -6.12 12.71
N TRP A 256 9.40 -6.74 11.57
CA TRP A 256 9.39 -8.21 11.42
C TRP A 256 10.77 -8.83 11.67
N GLN A 257 11.82 -8.28 11.05
CA GLN A 257 13.18 -8.79 11.26
C GLN A 257 13.65 -8.69 12.72
N VAL A 258 13.23 -7.66 13.45
CA VAL A 258 13.54 -7.52 14.88
C VAL A 258 12.73 -8.51 15.71
N ALA A 259 11.46 -8.71 15.37
CA ALA A 259 10.59 -9.65 16.08
C ALA A 259 11.10 -11.10 15.96
N ASP A 260 11.63 -11.49 14.80
CA ASP A 260 12.17 -12.85 14.57
C ASP A 260 13.49 -13.11 15.32
N VAL A 261 14.19 -12.06 15.75
CA VAL A 261 15.48 -12.14 16.46
C VAL A 261 15.30 -12.17 17.99
N LEU A 262 14.14 -11.76 18.50
CA LEU A 262 13.83 -11.60 19.94
C LEU A 262 13.12 -12.81 20.56
#